data_AF-A0A9P6IQA0-F1
#
_entry.id   AF-A0A9P6IQA0-F1
#
_cell.length_a   1.000
_cell.length_b   1.000
_cell.length_c   1.000
_cell.angle_alpha   90.00
_cell.angle_beta   90.00
_cell.angle_gamma   90.00
#
_symmetry.space_group_name_H-M   'P 1'
#
loop_
_entity.id
_entity.type
_entity.pdbx_description
1 polymer ?
#
loop_
_entity_poly.entity_id
_entity_poly.type
_entity_poly.pdbx_seq_one_letter_code
_entity_poly.pdbx_strand_id
1 'polypeptide(L)'
;MDTIPFDYEPATTEQHYKEAQDDSNFIRWFANRTGEEGVLDLTRPYIEKGPQVIKWLGHLARNHSPLRYSGGMVLFRAMIQEDSTRQPISPAEWKPYIKGEIEVYDIKCIHVNMDQPAPLAEIGGVLAQKLDE
;
A
#
# COMPACT_ATOMS: atom_id res chain seq x y z
N MET A 1 28.11 -21.54 4.92
CA MET A 1 26.65 -21.33 4.81
C MET A 1 26.27 -20.69 6.12
N ASP A 2 26.32 -19.36 6.17
CA ASP A 2 26.04 -18.60 7.38
C ASP A 2 24.83 -17.71 7.09
N THR A 3 23.70 -18.06 7.69
CA THR A 3 22.46 -17.28 7.67
C THR A 3 22.54 -16.22 8.75
N ILE A 4 22.52 -14.94 8.35
CA ILE A 4 22.33 -13.81 9.26
C ILE A 4 20.86 -13.78 9.68
N PRO A 5 20.51 -13.67 10.97
CA PRO A 5 19.12 -13.54 11.40
C PRO A 5 18.60 -12.15 11.02
N PHE A 6 17.51 -12.11 10.27
CA PHE A 6 16.82 -10.87 9.91
C PHE A 6 15.83 -10.52 11.04
N ASP A 7 16.33 -9.92 12.11
CA ASP A 7 15.49 -9.34 13.17
C ASP A 7 14.98 -7.97 12.71
N TYR A 8 13.89 -7.98 11.95
CA TYR A 8 13.10 -6.79 11.63
C TYR A 8 12.02 -6.61 12.70
N GLU A 9 12.23 -5.66 13.61
CA GLU A 9 11.13 -5.15 14.45
C GLU A 9 10.24 -4.23 13.61
N PRO A 10 8.92 -4.52 13.47
CA PRO A 10 8.04 -3.68 12.68
C PRO A 10 7.74 -2.39 13.44
N ALA A 11 8.33 -1.28 12.98
CA ALA A 11 7.88 0.06 13.38
C ALA A 11 6.40 0.23 12.98
N THR A 12 5.57 0.65 13.93
CA THR A 12 4.12 0.75 13.78
C THR A 12 3.73 1.93 12.88
N THR A 13 2.70 1.73 12.04
CA THR A 13 2.27 2.62 10.93
C THR A 13 1.90 4.03 11.32
N GLU A 14 1.47 4.23 12.55
CA GLU A 14 1.02 5.55 13.00
C GLU A 14 2.18 6.53 13.14
N GLN A 15 3.39 6.01 13.44
CA GLN A 15 4.61 6.77 13.26
C GLN A 15 4.78 7.10 11.79
N HIS A 16 4.82 6.14 10.87
CA HIS A 16 5.11 6.41 9.44
C HIS A 16 4.22 7.47 8.76
N TYR A 17 2.93 7.59 9.10
CA TYR A 17 2.06 8.61 8.51
C TYR A 17 2.16 10.01 9.16
N LYS A 18 2.44 10.10 10.47
CA LYS A 18 2.73 11.39 11.13
C LYS A 18 4.16 11.83 10.84
N GLU A 19 5.07 10.88 10.82
CA GLU A 19 6.47 11.05 10.47
C GLU A 19 6.63 11.43 9.00
N ALA A 20 5.79 10.96 8.06
CA ALA A 20 5.81 11.45 6.68
C ALA A 20 5.36 12.91 6.50
N GLN A 21 4.87 13.58 7.57
CA GLN A 21 4.69 15.03 7.60
C GLN A 21 5.98 15.78 7.99
N ASP A 22 6.97 15.06 8.52
CA ASP A 22 8.33 15.52 8.76
C ASP A 22 9.22 14.92 7.67
N ASP A 23 9.63 15.76 6.72
CA ASP A 23 10.37 15.41 5.50
C ASP A 23 11.48 14.37 5.76
N SER A 24 12.16 14.42 6.92
CA SER A 24 13.25 13.52 7.31
C SER A 24 12.85 12.05 7.46
N ASN A 25 11.66 11.77 7.99
CA ASN A 25 11.26 10.39 8.26
C ASN A 25 10.68 9.69 7.03
N PHE A 26 10.08 10.44 6.10
CA PHE A 26 9.66 9.91 4.81
C PHE A 26 10.85 9.35 4.01
N ILE A 27 11.98 10.10 3.97
CA ILE A 27 13.20 9.63 3.30
C ILE A 27 13.69 8.32 3.93
N ARG A 28 13.74 8.27 5.28
CA ARG A 28 14.23 7.10 6.01
C ARG A 28 13.35 5.87 5.79
N TRP A 29 12.03 6.03 5.83
CA TRP A 29 11.10 4.96 5.51
C TRP A 29 11.29 4.44 4.08
N PHE A 30 11.41 5.34 3.10
CA PHE A 30 11.57 4.99 1.69
C PHE A 30 12.90 4.26 1.43
N ALA A 31 13.99 4.74 2.03
CA ALA A 31 15.31 4.12 1.98
C ALA A 31 15.27 2.67 2.50
N ASN A 32 14.69 2.47 3.69
CA ASN A 32 14.58 1.16 4.31
C ASN A 32 13.72 0.19 3.50
N ARG A 33 12.71 0.70 2.78
CA ARG A 33 11.77 -0.11 2.01
C ARG A 33 12.34 -0.58 0.66
N THR A 34 13.20 0.22 0.04
CA THR A 34 13.76 -0.08 -1.29
C THR A 34 15.07 -0.86 -1.23
N GLY A 35 15.78 -0.83 -0.10
CA GLY A 35 17.03 -1.57 0.08
C GLY A 35 18.22 -1.03 -0.73
N GLU A 36 18.04 0.10 -1.42
CA GLU A 36 19.04 0.67 -2.34
C GLU A 36 19.45 2.08 -1.89
N GLU A 37 20.49 2.16 -1.05
CA GLU A 37 21.10 3.45 -0.67
C GLU A 37 21.56 4.26 -1.91
N GLY A 38 21.84 3.59 -3.03
CA GLY A 38 22.26 4.21 -4.30
C GLY A 38 21.14 4.92 -5.08
N VAL A 39 19.86 4.57 -4.86
CA VAL A 39 18.72 5.24 -5.51
C VAL A 39 18.45 6.60 -4.88
N LEU A 40 18.74 6.76 -3.59
CA LEU A 40 18.49 7.98 -2.84
C LEU A 40 19.22 9.20 -3.40
N ASP A 41 20.44 9.05 -3.92
CA ASP A 41 21.23 10.20 -4.35
C ASP A 41 20.80 10.73 -5.73
N LEU A 42 20.37 9.84 -6.64
CA LEU A 42 19.81 10.22 -7.94
C LEU A 42 18.36 10.72 -7.84
N THR A 43 17.64 10.32 -6.79
CA THR A 43 16.23 10.67 -6.59
C THR A 43 16.01 11.77 -5.54
N ARG A 44 17.04 12.16 -4.77
CA ARG A 44 16.98 13.19 -3.71
C ARG A 44 16.15 14.43 -4.05
N PRO A 45 16.36 15.14 -5.19
CA PRO A 45 15.55 16.32 -5.54
C PRO A 45 14.06 16.01 -5.81
N TYR A 46 13.72 14.74 -6.03
CA TYR A 46 12.34 14.25 -6.18
C TYR A 46 11.75 13.75 -4.87
N ILE A 47 12.55 13.11 -4.01
CA ILE A 47 12.05 12.65 -2.69
C ILE A 47 11.73 13.85 -1.79
N GLU A 48 12.49 14.95 -1.89
CA GLU A 48 12.18 16.22 -1.20
C GLU A 48 10.79 16.79 -1.57
N LYS A 49 10.25 16.41 -2.73
CA LYS A 49 8.88 16.80 -3.13
C LYS A 49 7.81 15.82 -2.63
N GLY A 50 8.20 14.65 -2.13
CA GLY A 50 7.32 13.59 -1.63
C GLY A 50 6.26 14.09 -0.64
N PRO A 51 6.61 14.86 0.40
CA PRO A 51 5.65 15.40 1.36
C PRO A 51 4.58 16.28 0.71
N GLN A 52 4.98 17.11 -0.25
CA GLN A 52 4.04 17.89 -1.05
C GLN A 52 3.14 16.96 -1.84
N VAL A 53 3.70 16.01 -2.60
CA VAL A 53 2.93 15.05 -3.41
C VAL A 53 1.90 14.30 -2.56
N ILE A 54 2.27 13.81 -1.37
CA ILE A 54 1.35 13.12 -0.44
C ILE A 54 0.20 14.05 -0.03
N LYS A 55 0.49 15.31 0.30
CA LYS A 55 -0.54 16.31 0.62
C LYS A 55 -1.49 16.54 -0.57
N TRP A 56 -0.95 16.66 -1.78
CA TRP A 56 -1.73 16.83 -3.02
C TRP A 56 -2.61 15.60 -3.29
N LEU A 57 -2.06 14.38 -3.19
CA LEU A 57 -2.79 13.13 -3.35
C LEU A 57 -3.93 13.00 -2.32
N GLY A 58 -3.67 13.36 -1.06
CA GLY A 58 -4.70 13.39 -0.03
C GLY A 58 -5.81 14.40 -0.30
N HIS A 59 -5.48 15.56 -0.88
CA HIS A 59 -6.49 16.54 -1.32
C HIS A 59 -7.34 16.01 -2.48
N LEU A 60 -6.70 15.40 -3.50
CA LEU A 60 -7.40 14.81 -4.63
C LEU A 60 -8.33 13.68 -4.17
N ALA A 61 -7.85 12.76 -3.34
CA ALA A 61 -8.63 11.64 -2.84
C ALA A 61 -9.89 12.10 -2.08
N ARG A 62 -9.78 13.12 -1.23
CA ARG A 62 -10.94 13.64 -0.45
C ARG A 62 -11.98 14.36 -1.29
N ASN A 63 -11.57 15.01 -2.38
CA ASN A 63 -12.46 15.81 -3.22
C ASN A 63 -12.92 15.08 -4.48
N HIS A 64 -12.44 13.85 -4.70
CA HIS A 64 -12.84 13.04 -5.83
C HIS A 64 -14.22 12.40 -5.58
N SER A 65 -15.12 12.55 -6.56
CA SER A 65 -16.39 11.83 -6.60
C SER A 65 -16.36 10.84 -7.77
N PRO A 66 -16.15 9.54 -7.51
CA PRO A 66 -16.02 8.56 -8.58
C PRO A 66 -17.35 8.32 -9.29
N LEU A 67 -17.27 8.12 -10.61
CA LEU A 67 -18.40 7.64 -11.40
C LEU A 67 -18.65 6.15 -11.09
N ARG A 68 -19.85 5.67 -11.43
CA ARG A 68 -20.17 4.24 -11.30
C ARG A 68 -19.53 3.45 -12.43
N TYR A 69 -18.84 2.38 -12.07
CA TYR A 69 -18.28 1.39 -12.99
C TYR A 69 -19.24 0.21 -13.16
N SER A 70 -19.49 -0.19 -14.41
CA SER A 70 -20.47 -1.25 -14.72
C SER A 70 -19.89 -2.67 -14.73
N GLY A 71 -18.56 -2.82 -14.79
CA GLY A 71 -17.89 -4.11 -14.78
C GLY A 71 -17.71 -4.68 -13.37
N GLY A 72 -17.18 -5.90 -13.31
CA GLY A 72 -16.74 -6.52 -12.05
C GLY A 72 -15.43 -5.93 -11.53
N MET A 73 -15.14 -6.18 -10.25
CA MET A 73 -13.95 -5.73 -9.56
C MET A 73 -13.38 -6.86 -8.70
N VAL A 74 -12.06 -7.06 -8.77
CA VAL A 74 -11.31 -7.86 -7.80
C VAL A 74 -10.71 -6.91 -6.75
N LEU A 75 -11.02 -7.15 -5.48
CA LEU A 75 -10.52 -6.37 -4.34
C LEU A 75 -9.60 -7.23 -3.48
N PHE A 76 -8.31 -6.88 -3.45
CA PHE A 76 -7.34 -7.47 -2.53
C PHE A 76 -7.31 -6.68 -1.23
N ARG A 77 -7.38 -7.36 -0.08
CA ARG A 77 -7.47 -6.73 1.24
C ARG A 77 -6.43 -7.29 2.19
N ALA A 78 -5.66 -6.40 2.82
CA ALA A 78 -4.76 -6.78 3.91
C ALA A 78 -5.55 -7.16 5.16
N MET A 79 -5.28 -8.35 5.70
CA MET A 79 -5.97 -8.89 6.87
C MET A 79 -5.32 -8.52 8.20
N ILE A 80 -4.03 -8.20 8.20
CA ILE A 80 -3.33 -7.82 9.42
C ILE A 80 -3.49 -6.31 9.58
N GLN A 81 -4.09 -5.90 10.70
CA GLN A 81 -4.12 -4.51 11.11
C GLN A 81 -2.76 -4.16 11.71
N GLU A 82 -2.16 -3.10 11.21
CA GLU A 82 -0.85 -2.64 11.68
C GLU A 82 -0.98 -1.71 12.90
N ASP A 83 -2.14 -1.07 13.05
CA ASP A 83 -2.58 -0.32 14.23
C ASP A 83 -4.07 -0.61 14.51
N SER A 84 -4.54 -0.41 15.76
CA SER A 84 -5.95 -0.62 16.13
C SER A 84 -6.91 0.44 15.58
N THR A 85 -6.41 1.42 14.84
CA THR A 85 -7.18 2.57 14.34
C THR A 85 -7.68 2.36 12.90
N ARG A 86 -7.09 1.41 12.16
CA ARG A 86 -7.44 1.12 10.78
C ARG A 86 -8.10 -0.26 10.66
N GLN A 87 -9.41 -0.25 10.52
CA GLN A 87 -10.13 -1.45 10.10
C GLN A 87 -9.97 -1.65 8.59
N PRO A 88 -9.85 -2.91 8.11
CA PRO A 88 -9.92 -3.20 6.70
C PRO A 88 -11.21 -2.64 6.11
N ILE A 89 -11.09 -1.91 5.00
CA ILE A 89 -12.23 -1.33 4.29
C ILE A 89 -13.22 -2.46 3.97
N SER A 90 -14.49 -2.23 4.29
CA SER A 90 -15.53 -3.21 3.99
C SER A 90 -15.77 -3.25 2.48
N PRO A 91 -15.86 -4.43 1.84
CA PRO A 91 -16.29 -4.53 0.44
C PRO A 91 -17.64 -3.86 0.18
N ALA A 92 -18.48 -3.72 1.21
CA ALA A 92 -19.75 -3.01 1.12
C ALA A 92 -19.59 -1.51 0.79
N GLU A 93 -18.46 -0.88 1.15
CA GLU A 93 -18.18 0.52 0.85
C GLU A 93 -18.00 0.78 -0.66
N TRP A 94 -17.69 -0.27 -1.43
CA TRP A 94 -17.53 -0.19 -2.88
C TRP A 94 -18.84 -0.37 -3.65
N LYS A 95 -19.88 -0.94 -3.03
CA LYS A 95 -21.18 -1.21 -3.66
C LYS A 95 -21.86 0.01 -4.30
N PRO A 96 -21.76 1.26 -3.76
CA PRO A 96 -22.33 2.44 -4.42
C PRO A 96 -21.69 2.77 -5.78
N TYR A 97 -20.47 2.28 -6.02
CA TYR A 97 -19.61 2.66 -7.14
C TYR A 97 -19.44 1.53 -8.17
N ILE A 98 -19.59 0.27 -7.77
CA ILE A 98 -19.43 -0.90 -8.65
C ILE A 98 -20.78 -1.59 -8.85
N LYS A 99 -21.20 -1.77 -10.10
CA LYS A 99 -22.44 -2.50 -10.42
C LYS A 99 -22.23 -4.00 -10.66
N GLY A 100 -21.04 -4.39 -11.12
CA GLY A 100 -20.71 -5.79 -11.33
C GLY A 100 -20.41 -6.53 -10.03
N GLU A 101 -19.96 -7.77 -10.16
CA GLU A 101 -19.52 -8.58 -9.02
C GLU A 101 -18.26 -7.99 -8.38
N ILE A 102 -18.22 -8.01 -7.04
CA ILE A 102 -17.03 -7.65 -6.27
C ILE A 102 -16.49 -8.94 -5.66
N GLU A 103 -15.40 -9.44 -6.23
CA GLU A 103 -14.67 -10.59 -5.71
C GLU A 103 -13.60 -10.11 -4.72
N VAL A 104 -13.53 -10.73 -3.54
CA VAL A 104 -12.65 -10.27 -2.46
C VAL A 104 -11.63 -11.34 -2.13
N TYR A 105 -10.36 -10.95 -2.11
CA TYR A 105 -9.23 -11.80 -1.75
C TYR A 105 -8.50 -11.22 -0.55
N ASP A 106 -8.51 -11.95 0.55
CA ASP A 106 -7.91 -11.55 1.81
C ASP A 106 -6.45 -12.04 1.87
N ILE A 107 -5.51 -11.09 1.87
CA ILE A 107 -4.07 -11.34 1.90
C ILE A 107 -3.56 -11.21 3.33
N LYS A 108 -2.83 -12.22 3.81
CA LYS A 108 -2.30 -12.28 5.19
C LYS A 108 -1.05 -11.41 5.36
N CYS A 109 -1.21 -10.10 5.24
CA CYS A 109 -0.17 -9.10 5.49
C CYS A 109 -0.81 -7.81 6.04
N ILE A 110 0.06 -6.87 6.44
CA ILE A 110 -0.34 -5.47 6.69
C ILE A 110 -0.42 -4.72 5.36
N HIS A 111 -1.28 -3.70 5.27
CA HIS A 111 -1.54 -2.99 4.02
C HIS A 111 -0.27 -2.47 3.35
N VAL A 112 0.64 -1.87 4.14
CA VAL A 112 1.88 -1.34 3.59
C VAL A 112 2.71 -2.43 2.92
N ASN A 113 2.64 -3.67 3.40
CA ASN A 113 3.42 -4.81 2.89
C ASN A 113 2.74 -5.63 1.79
N MET A 114 1.60 -5.19 1.25
CA MET A 114 0.98 -5.87 0.11
C MET A 114 1.86 -5.86 -1.16
N ASP A 115 2.84 -4.95 -1.22
CA ASP A 115 3.85 -4.83 -2.27
C ASP A 115 5.09 -5.72 -2.06
N GLN A 116 5.15 -6.48 -0.97
CA GLN A 116 6.30 -7.35 -0.69
C GLN A 116 6.25 -8.62 -1.53
N PRO A 117 7.39 -9.30 -1.77
CA PRO A 117 7.46 -10.43 -2.71
C PRO A 117 6.43 -11.54 -2.47
N ALA A 118 6.19 -11.92 -1.20
CA ALA A 118 5.24 -12.99 -0.88
C ALA A 118 3.77 -12.58 -1.14
N PRO A 119 3.25 -11.46 -0.60
CA PRO A 119 1.92 -10.95 -0.98
C PRO A 119 1.74 -10.71 -2.49
N LEU A 120 2.76 -10.17 -3.18
CA LEU A 120 2.69 -9.96 -4.63
C LEU A 120 2.61 -11.27 -5.41
N ALA A 121 3.30 -12.33 -4.99
CA ALA A 121 3.20 -13.63 -5.65
C ALA A 121 1.77 -14.20 -5.54
N GLU A 122 1.13 -14.04 -4.38
CA GLU A 122 -0.26 -14.44 -4.16
C GLU A 122 -1.23 -13.63 -5.03
N ILE A 123 -1.13 -12.30 -5.00
CA ILE A 123 -1.94 -11.39 -5.82
C ILE A 123 -1.75 -11.68 -7.31
N GLY A 124 -0.50 -11.85 -7.74
CA GLY A 124 -0.14 -12.14 -9.13
C GLY A 124 -0.73 -13.47 -9.62
N GLY A 125 -0.74 -14.50 -8.77
CA GLY A 125 -1.36 -15.78 -9.08
C GLY A 125 -2.87 -15.68 -9.31
N VAL A 126 -3.57 -14.88 -8.49
CA VAL A 126 -5.00 -14.61 -8.67
C VAL A 126 -5.24 -13.82 -9.95
N LEU A 127 -4.45 -12.78 -10.21
CA LEU A 127 -4.58 -11.97 -11.42
C LEU A 127 -4.36 -12.79 -12.70
N ALA A 128 -3.36 -13.69 -12.72
CA ALA A 128 -3.10 -14.54 -13.87
C ALA A 128 -4.33 -15.41 -14.19
N GLN A 129 -4.94 -16.03 -13.19
CA GLN A 129 -6.16 -16.83 -13.38
C GLN A 129 -7.30 -15.97 -13.93
N LYS A 130 -7.52 -14.77 -13.38
CA LYS A 130 -8.61 -13.88 -13.80
C LYS A 130 -8.46 -13.29 -15.19
N LEU A 131 -7.23 -13.18 -15.69
CA LEU A 131 -6.94 -12.64 -17.02
C LEU A 131 -6.97 -13.71 -18.12
N ASP A 132 -6.96 -14.99 -17.75
CA ASP A 132 -7.05 -16.13 -18.66
C ASP A 132 -8.51 -16.66 -18.83
N GLU A 133 -9.48 -16.06 -18.14
CA GLU A 133 -10.94 -16.33 -18.23
C GLU A 133 -11.61 -15.64 -19.45
#